data_AF-A0A351D2K7-F1
#
_entry.id   AF-A0A351D2K7-F1
#
_cell.length_a   1.000
_cell.length_b   1.000
_cell.length_c   1.000
_cell.angle_alpha   90.00
_cell.angle_beta   90.00
_cell.angle_gamma   90.00
#
_symmetry.space_group_name_H-M   'P 1'
#
loop_
_entity.id
_entity.type
_entity.pdbx_description
1 polymer ?
#
loop_
_entity_poly.entity_id
_entity_poly.type
_entity_poly.pdbx_seq_one_letter_code
_entity_poly.pdbx_strand_id
1 'polypeptide(L)'
;MPDAPAAEALIGDMATGFDPVGNLQPTVLILGSLPGVASIQEQQYFAHPRNQFWSIMARIAEFEVGSSYRHRVSCLAQRGIMLWDVVHSAYREGSLDSNIKSSGLEVNPFSDLLASNSIKLIAFNGAAAEKYFVKYAVPDVSLAGVDPSMLPELIKLPSTSPANAGMSFEQKLSKWQILANYI
;
A
#
# COMPACT_ATOMS: atom_id res chain seq x y z
N MET A 1 -8.54 1.50 -40.47
CA MET A 1 -8.88 0.54 -39.39
C MET A 1 -8.15 1.00 -38.15
N PRO A 2 -8.79 1.18 -36.99
CA PRO A 2 -8.04 1.40 -35.76
C PRO A 2 -7.41 0.06 -35.34
N ASP A 3 -6.12 0.10 -35.04
CA ASP A 3 -5.34 -1.04 -34.57
C ASP A 3 -6.00 -1.65 -33.32
N ALA A 4 -6.21 -2.96 -33.34
CA ALA A 4 -6.56 -3.70 -32.13
C ALA A 4 -5.43 -3.54 -31.10
N PRO A 5 -5.72 -3.34 -29.81
CA PRO A 5 -4.67 -3.26 -28.80
C PRO A 5 -3.90 -4.59 -28.80
N ALA A 6 -2.58 -4.50 -29.02
CA ALA A 6 -1.69 -5.63 -28.93
C ALA A 6 -1.87 -6.28 -27.55
N ALA A 7 -2.25 -7.56 -27.53
CA ALA A 7 -2.27 -8.34 -26.30
C ALA A 7 -0.85 -8.35 -25.72
N GLU A 8 -0.63 -7.63 -24.62
CA GLU A 8 0.64 -7.66 -23.90
C GLU A 8 0.89 -9.12 -23.48
N ALA A 9 1.99 -9.71 -23.97
CA ALA A 9 2.40 -11.03 -23.55
C ALA A 9 2.54 -11.06 -22.00
N LEU A 10 1.91 -12.05 -21.37
CA LEU A 10 2.00 -12.29 -19.93
C LEU A 10 3.41 -12.83 -19.61
N ILE A 11 4.38 -11.94 -19.50
CA ILE A 11 5.77 -12.23 -19.15
C ILE A 11 5.98 -11.83 -17.68
N GLY A 12 6.43 -12.77 -16.85
CA GLY A 12 6.64 -12.63 -15.40
C GLY A 12 5.76 -13.60 -14.60
N ASP A 13 6.20 -13.97 -13.40
CA ASP A 13 5.40 -14.80 -12.49
C ASP A 13 4.20 -14.02 -11.93
N MET A 14 3.14 -14.74 -11.58
CA MET A 14 1.99 -14.16 -10.88
C MET A 14 2.41 -13.79 -9.45
N ALA A 15 2.49 -12.49 -9.16
CA ALA A 15 2.72 -11.98 -7.82
C ALA A 15 1.37 -11.79 -7.13
N THR A 16 1.19 -12.45 -5.98
CA THR A 16 -0.03 -12.37 -5.18
C THR A 16 0.29 -11.76 -3.82
N GLY A 17 -0.51 -10.79 -3.41
CA GLY A 17 -0.47 -10.17 -2.11
C GLY A 17 -1.03 -11.07 -1.02
N PHE A 18 -1.13 -10.51 0.19
CA PHE A 18 -1.61 -11.22 1.36
C PHE A 18 -2.44 -10.28 2.25
N ASP A 19 -3.06 -10.88 3.27
CA ASP A 19 -4.05 -10.25 4.14
C ASP A 19 -3.51 -9.00 4.86
N PRO A 20 -4.37 -7.97 5.03
CA PRO A 20 -3.98 -6.77 5.75
C PRO A 20 -3.55 -7.09 7.18
N VAL A 21 -2.62 -6.29 7.71
CA VAL A 21 -2.16 -6.41 9.11
C VAL A 21 -2.25 -5.09 9.84
N GLY A 22 -2.44 -5.13 11.16
CA GLY A 22 -2.47 -3.94 12.01
C GLY A 22 -3.74 -3.88 12.83
N ASN A 23 -4.27 -2.67 13.00
CA ASN A 23 -5.51 -2.47 13.77
C ASN A 23 -6.71 -3.08 13.05
N LEU A 24 -7.62 -3.74 13.78
CA LEU A 24 -8.86 -4.30 13.22
C LEU A 24 -9.94 -3.24 12.93
N GLN A 25 -9.83 -2.06 13.56
CA GLN A 25 -10.64 -0.87 13.34
C GLN A 25 -9.74 0.33 13.05
N PRO A 26 -9.09 0.37 11.87
CA PRO A 26 -8.09 1.38 11.58
C PRO A 26 -8.69 2.77 11.39
N THR A 27 -8.00 3.78 11.92
CA THR A 27 -8.21 5.20 11.57
C THR A 27 -7.42 5.56 10.32
N VAL A 28 -6.25 4.93 10.13
CA VAL A 28 -5.34 5.16 9.00
C VAL A 28 -5.07 3.84 8.29
N LEU A 29 -5.28 3.83 6.98
CA LEU A 29 -4.92 2.72 6.10
C LEU A 29 -3.73 3.14 5.23
N ILE A 30 -2.61 2.45 5.36
CA ILE A 30 -1.43 2.69 4.52
C ILE A 30 -1.39 1.63 3.43
N LEU A 31 -1.37 2.08 2.17
CA LEU A 31 -1.43 1.22 1.00
C LEU A 31 -0.12 1.26 0.21
N GLY A 32 0.54 0.11 0.09
CA GLY A 32 1.49 -0.12 -0.99
C GLY A 32 0.79 -0.42 -2.32
N SER A 33 1.58 -0.61 -3.38
CA SER A 33 1.09 -1.00 -4.70
C SER A 33 0.78 -2.50 -4.74
N LEU A 34 1.84 -3.32 -4.68
CA LEU A 34 1.82 -4.77 -4.64
C LEU A 34 3.06 -5.23 -3.84
N PRO A 35 2.96 -6.17 -2.88
CA PRO A 35 4.11 -6.55 -2.06
C PRO A 35 5.29 -6.99 -2.92
N GLY A 36 6.51 -6.53 -2.62
CA GLY A 36 7.71 -6.94 -3.33
C GLY A 36 8.04 -8.43 -3.12
N VAL A 37 8.99 -8.98 -3.88
CA VAL A 37 9.39 -10.41 -3.80
C VAL A 37 9.77 -10.80 -2.36
N ALA A 38 10.58 -9.99 -1.68
CA ALA A 38 10.95 -10.25 -0.28
C ALA A 38 9.74 -10.23 0.66
N SER A 39 8.78 -9.32 0.43
CA SER A 39 7.56 -9.25 1.23
C SER A 39 6.68 -10.48 1.06
N ILE A 40 6.55 -10.99 -0.17
CA ILE A 40 5.78 -12.20 -0.46
C ILE A 40 6.46 -13.42 0.17
N GLN A 41 7.78 -13.56 0.02
CA GLN A 41 8.54 -14.68 0.58
C GLN A 41 8.48 -14.74 2.11
N GLU A 42 8.58 -13.59 2.77
CA GLU A 42 8.57 -13.51 4.22
C GLU A 42 7.16 -13.38 4.82
N GLN A 43 6.12 -13.18 3.99
CA GLN A 43 4.77 -12.81 4.43
C GLN A 43 4.77 -11.58 5.35
N GLN A 44 5.54 -10.56 4.94
CA GLN A 44 5.77 -9.35 5.71
C GLN A 44 5.73 -8.10 4.83
N TYR A 45 4.92 -7.11 5.21
CA TYR A 45 4.90 -5.85 4.48
C TYR A 45 6.24 -5.12 4.58
N PHE A 46 6.69 -4.58 3.45
CA PHE A 46 7.93 -3.80 3.32
C PHE A 46 9.20 -4.52 3.83
N ALA A 47 9.29 -5.84 3.64
CA ALA A 47 10.37 -6.69 4.18
C ALA A 47 11.75 -6.42 3.59
N HIS A 48 11.83 -5.90 2.36
CA HIS A 48 13.12 -5.68 1.69
C HIS A 48 14.05 -4.81 2.55
N PRO A 49 15.30 -5.22 2.88
CA PRO A 49 16.15 -4.56 3.88
C PRO A 49 16.46 -3.08 3.62
N ARG A 50 16.51 -2.68 2.35
CA ARG A 50 16.71 -1.27 1.94
C ARG A 50 15.41 -0.44 1.88
N ASN A 51 14.25 -1.03 2.16
CA ASN A 51 12.99 -0.31 2.22
C ASN A 51 12.96 0.51 3.52
N GLN A 52 12.71 1.80 3.41
CA GLN A 52 12.80 2.74 4.53
C GLN A 52 11.50 2.80 5.36
N PHE A 53 10.47 2.02 5.01
CA PHE A 53 9.16 2.08 5.66
C PHE A 53 9.25 1.90 7.17
N TRP A 54 9.85 0.79 7.61
CA TRP A 54 9.95 0.48 9.03
C TRP A 54 10.82 1.49 9.79
N SER A 55 11.85 2.05 9.15
CA SER A 55 12.67 3.12 9.72
C SER A 55 11.90 4.43 9.88
N ILE A 56 11.04 4.78 8.94
CA ILE A 56 10.15 5.95 9.03
C ILE A 56 9.12 5.72 10.12
N MET A 57 8.46 4.57 10.11
CA MET A 57 7.41 4.26 11.07
C MET A 57 7.93 4.12 12.50
N ALA A 58 9.16 3.67 12.70
CA ALA A 58 9.81 3.68 14.01
C ALA A 58 9.87 5.08 14.63
N ARG A 59 10.07 6.12 13.80
CA ARG A 59 10.10 7.51 14.25
C ARG A 59 8.72 8.10 14.53
N ILE A 60 7.69 7.61 13.84
CA ILE A 60 6.30 8.10 13.96
C ILE A 60 5.54 7.38 15.09
N ALA A 61 5.68 6.05 15.16
CA ALA A 61 4.98 5.21 16.12
C ALA A 61 5.81 4.84 17.35
N GLU A 62 7.05 5.33 17.45
CA GLU A 62 7.93 5.23 18.62
C GLU A 62 8.29 3.79 19.01
N PHE A 63 8.85 3.03 18.06
CA PHE A 63 9.38 1.69 18.31
C PHE A 63 10.81 1.53 17.77
N GLU A 64 11.55 0.54 18.27
CA GLU A 64 12.91 0.26 17.76
C GLU A 64 12.86 -0.48 16.41
N VAL A 65 13.59 0.01 15.41
CA VAL A 65 13.63 -0.57 14.05
C VAL A 65 14.01 -2.06 14.06
N GLY A 66 14.90 -2.46 14.98
CA GLY A 66 15.36 -3.84 15.16
C GLY A 66 14.36 -4.79 15.82
N SER A 67 13.19 -4.29 16.22
CA SER A 67 12.13 -5.11 16.80
C SER A 67 11.60 -6.15 15.81
N SER A 68 11.08 -7.26 16.35
CA SER A 68 10.40 -8.27 15.53
C SER A 68 9.28 -7.67 14.68
N TYR A 69 9.01 -8.25 13.50
CA TYR A 69 7.91 -7.81 12.64
C TYR A 69 6.56 -7.73 13.39
N ARG A 70 6.24 -8.78 14.16
CA ARG A 70 5.03 -8.81 14.98
C ARG A 70 4.93 -7.64 15.95
N HIS A 71 6.05 -7.29 16.60
CA HIS A 71 6.07 -6.14 17.52
C HIS A 71 5.86 -4.82 16.77
N ARG A 72 6.55 -4.61 15.65
CA ARG A 72 6.39 -3.40 14.81
C ARG A 72 4.95 -3.24 14.34
N VAL A 73 4.32 -4.32 13.85
CA VAL A 73 2.89 -4.33 13.47
C VAL A 73 1.98 -4.02 14.66
N SER A 74 2.28 -4.56 15.85
CA SER A 74 1.51 -4.26 17.07
C SER A 74 1.60 -2.77 17.45
N CYS A 75 2.78 -2.15 17.34
CA CYS A 75 2.94 -0.71 17.61
C CYS A 75 2.13 0.13 16.63
N LEU A 76 2.12 -0.24 15.33
CA LEU A 76 1.26 0.41 14.34
C LEU A 76 -0.22 0.23 14.66
N ALA A 77 -0.62 -0.98 15.03
CA ALA A 77 -2.00 -1.28 15.40
C ALA A 77 -2.46 -0.42 16.59
N GLN A 78 -1.63 -0.25 17.61
CA GLN A 78 -1.95 0.61 18.78
C GLN A 78 -2.14 2.09 18.41
N ARG A 79 -1.54 2.54 17.31
CA ARG A 79 -1.72 3.88 16.72
C ARG A 79 -2.90 3.95 15.73
N GLY A 80 -3.73 2.92 15.64
CA GLY A 80 -4.87 2.90 14.71
C GLY A 80 -4.47 2.72 13.25
N ILE A 81 -3.28 2.19 12.96
CA ILE A 81 -2.77 1.99 11.61
C ILE A 81 -2.99 0.54 11.16
N MET A 82 -3.48 0.38 9.93
CA MET A 82 -3.49 -0.87 9.17
C MET A 82 -2.61 -0.73 7.92
N LEU A 83 -1.91 -1.80 7.56
CA LEU A 83 -1.13 -1.93 6.34
C LEU A 83 -1.81 -2.89 5.37
N TRP A 84 -1.83 -2.51 4.10
CA TRP A 84 -2.22 -3.39 3.00
C TRP A 84 -1.55 -2.95 1.70
N ASP A 85 -1.95 -3.56 0.60
CA ASP A 85 -1.59 -3.16 -0.76
C ASP A 85 -2.86 -2.98 -1.60
N VAL A 86 -2.77 -2.19 -2.67
CA VAL A 86 -3.90 -1.97 -3.57
C VAL A 86 -4.18 -3.19 -4.42
N VAL A 87 -3.13 -3.76 -5.01
CA VAL A 87 -3.21 -4.87 -5.94
C VAL A 87 -3.18 -6.18 -5.14
N HIS A 88 -4.20 -7.01 -5.34
CA HIS A 88 -4.27 -8.36 -4.82
C HIS A 88 -3.37 -9.29 -5.63
N SER A 89 -3.50 -9.28 -6.95
CA SER A 89 -2.71 -10.14 -7.84
C SER A 89 -2.38 -9.40 -9.14
N ALA A 90 -1.19 -9.63 -9.68
CA ALA A 90 -0.82 -9.20 -11.02
C ALA A 90 0.42 -9.96 -11.52
N TYR A 91 0.56 -10.07 -12.84
CA TYR A 91 1.82 -10.46 -13.44
C TYR A 91 2.86 -9.37 -13.24
N ARG A 92 3.99 -9.72 -12.61
CA ARG A 92 5.09 -8.78 -12.36
C ARG A 92 6.43 -9.51 -12.32
N GLU A 93 7.31 -9.17 -13.24
CA GLU A 93 8.72 -9.57 -13.16
C GLU A 93 9.45 -8.74 -12.10
N GLY A 94 10.02 -9.40 -11.09
CA GLY A 94 10.73 -8.74 -10.00
C GLY A 94 9.80 -7.97 -9.05
N SER A 95 10.27 -6.83 -8.55
CA SER A 95 9.57 -6.03 -7.52
C SER A 95 9.28 -4.58 -7.91
N LEU A 96 9.57 -4.18 -9.15
CA LEU A 96 9.37 -2.80 -9.59
C LEU A 96 7.92 -2.59 -10.03
N ASP A 97 7.33 -1.47 -9.60
CA ASP A 97 5.97 -1.09 -10.01
C ASP A 97 5.85 -0.89 -11.53
N SER A 98 6.94 -0.46 -12.19
CA SER A 98 6.99 -0.33 -13.65
C SER A 98 6.78 -1.65 -14.40
N ASN A 99 6.97 -2.78 -13.72
CA ASN A 99 6.85 -4.10 -14.30
C ASN A 99 5.47 -4.74 -14.06
N ILE A 100 4.59 -4.08 -13.30
CA ILE A 100 3.23 -4.56 -13.07
C ILE A 100 2.43 -4.43 -14.38
N LYS A 101 1.92 -5.57 -14.86
CA LYS A 101 1.05 -5.60 -16.03
C LYS A 101 -0.38 -5.24 -15.63
N SER A 102 -1.04 -4.44 -16.47
CA SER A 102 -2.46 -4.13 -16.25
C SER A 102 -3.36 -5.29 -16.68
N SER A 103 -2.88 -6.17 -17.56
CA SER A 103 -3.56 -7.42 -17.90
C SER A 103 -3.51 -8.39 -16.71
N GLY A 104 -4.69 -8.83 -16.27
CA GLY A 104 -4.81 -9.73 -15.11
C GLY A 104 -4.50 -9.08 -13.76
N LEU A 105 -4.53 -7.74 -13.68
CA LEU A 105 -4.44 -7.02 -12.41
C LEU A 105 -5.78 -7.11 -11.68
N GLU A 106 -5.75 -7.63 -10.47
CA GLU A 106 -6.90 -7.67 -9.56
C GLU A 106 -6.59 -6.82 -8.32
N VAL A 107 -7.54 -6.00 -7.89
CA VAL A 107 -7.41 -5.21 -6.66
C VAL A 107 -7.97 -5.95 -5.46
N ASN A 108 -7.49 -5.60 -4.28
CA ASN A 108 -8.06 -6.08 -3.03
C ASN A 108 -9.50 -5.56 -2.84
N PRO A 109 -10.37 -6.30 -2.11
CA PRO A 109 -11.77 -5.92 -1.90
C PRO A 109 -11.89 -4.80 -0.85
N PHE A 110 -11.84 -3.55 -1.29
CA PHE A 110 -11.89 -2.38 -0.40
C PHE A 110 -13.30 -2.04 0.10
N SER A 111 -14.36 -2.50 -0.56
CA SER A 111 -15.76 -2.16 -0.22
C SER A 111 -16.09 -2.51 1.23
N ASP A 112 -15.81 -3.75 1.63
CA ASP A 112 -16.20 -4.27 2.94
C ASP A 112 -15.37 -3.64 4.05
N LEU A 113 -14.07 -3.41 3.78
CA LEU A 113 -13.17 -2.73 4.69
C LEU A 113 -13.63 -1.30 4.95
N LEU A 114 -13.97 -0.54 3.91
CA LEU A 114 -14.40 0.85 4.02
C LEU A 114 -15.81 0.98 4.59
N ALA A 115 -16.72 0.04 4.30
CA ALA A 115 -18.07 0.03 4.87
C ALA A 115 -18.07 -0.30 6.37
N SER A 116 -17.15 -1.15 6.82
CA SER A 116 -17.12 -1.63 8.21
C SER A 116 -16.28 -0.76 9.14
N ASN A 117 -15.53 0.21 8.63
CA ASN A 117 -14.57 0.99 9.40
C ASN A 117 -14.68 2.48 9.13
N SER A 118 -14.53 3.31 10.16
CA SER A 118 -14.44 4.76 10.05
C SER A 118 -13.01 5.21 9.74
N ILE A 119 -12.46 4.71 8.63
CA ILE A 119 -11.14 5.13 8.15
C ILE A 119 -11.20 6.62 7.83
N LYS A 120 -10.27 7.40 8.39
CA LYS A 120 -10.17 8.84 8.14
C LYS A 120 -9.18 9.17 7.04
N LEU A 121 -8.16 8.32 6.87
CA LEU A 121 -7.07 8.55 5.94
C LEU A 121 -6.67 7.25 5.22
N ILE A 122 -6.55 7.33 3.90
CA ILE A 122 -5.79 6.38 3.09
C ILE A 122 -4.50 7.07 2.62
N ALA A 123 -3.37 6.53 3.07
CA ALA A 123 -2.04 7.02 2.71
C ALA A 123 -1.35 6.07 1.74
N PHE A 124 -1.14 6.52 0.50
CA PHE A 124 -0.48 5.74 -0.54
C PHE A 124 1.04 5.84 -0.45
N ASN A 125 1.72 4.70 -0.33
CA ASN A 125 3.18 4.60 -0.37
C ASN A 125 3.69 4.64 -1.82
N GLY A 126 3.62 5.81 -2.46
CA GLY A 126 4.06 6.05 -3.82
C GLY A 126 2.92 6.26 -4.82
N ALA A 127 3.27 6.79 -5.99
CA ALA A 127 2.30 7.16 -7.04
C ALA A 127 1.60 5.95 -7.69
N ALA A 128 2.25 4.79 -7.71
CA ALA A 128 1.66 3.57 -8.27
C ALA A 128 0.43 3.12 -7.46
N ALA A 129 0.55 3.09 -6.12
CA ALA A 129 -0.55 2.73 -5.23
C ALA A 129 -1.76 3.66 -5.42
N GLU A 130 -1.56 4.98 -5.37
CA GLU A 130 -2.62 5.97 -5.64
C GLU A 130 -3.28 5.74 -7.01
N LYS A 131 -2.46 5.59 -8.06
CA LYS A 131 -2.95 5.37 -9.42
C LYS A 131 -3.83 4.12 -9.53
N TYR A 132 -3.38 2.99 -8.97
CA TYR A 132 -4.13 1.75 -9.02
C TYR A 132 -5.42 1.83 -8.21
N PHE A 133 -5.38 2.49 -7.06
CA PHE A 133 -6.55 2.62 -6.21
C PHE A 133 -7.63 3.45 -6.91
N VAL A 134 -7.27 4.63 -7.42
CA VAL A 134 -8.21 5.50 -8.13
C VAL A 134 -8.74 4.84 -9.40
N LYS A 135 -7.91 4.11 -10.14
CA LYS A 135 -8.30 3.52 -11.42
C LYS A 135 -9.18 2.27 -11.26
N TYR A 136 -8.87 1.42 -10.29
CA TYR A 136 -9.45 0.08 -10.19
C TYR A 136 -10.26 -0.15 -8.92
N ALA A 137 -9.85 0.39 -7.77
CA ALA A 137 -10.57 0.17 -6.50
C ALA A 137 -11.76 1.12 -6.29
N VAL A 138 -11.63 2.40 -6.67
CA VAL A 138 -12.71 3.39 -6.51
C VAL A 138 -13.99 3.01 -7.27
N PRO A 139 -13.94 2.51 -8.52
CA PRO A 139 -15.13 2.00 -9.20
C PRO A 139 -15.86 0.92 -8.40
N ASP A 140 -15.14 -0.05 -7.86
CA ASP A 140 -15.71 -1.16 -7.09
C ASP A 140 -16.35 -0.68 -5.78
N VAL A 141 -15.68 0.24 -5.07
CA VAL A 141 -16.22 0.86 -3.85
C VAL A 141 -17.49 1.66 -4.15
N SER A 142 -17.52 2.38 -5.28
CA SER A 142 -18.68 3.18 -5.69
C SER A 142 -19.87 2.29 -6.04
N LEU A 143 -19.63 1.17 -6.72
CA LEU A 143 -20.67 0.18 -7.04
C LEU A 143 -21.24 -0.51 -5.79
N ALA A 144 -20.45 -0.65 -4.73
CA ALA A 144 -20.90 -1.19 -3.45
C ALA A 144 -21.81 -0.22 -2.65
N GLY A 145 -22.05 1.00 -3.16
CA GLY A 145 -22.97 1.95 -2.54
C GLY A 145 -22.40 2.71 -1.35
N VAL A 146 -21.08 2.78 -1.21
CA VAL A 146 -20.42 3.60 -0.18
C VAL A 146 -20.68 5.07 -0.49
N ASP A 147 -21.27 5.79 0.46
CA ASP A 147 -21.55 7.23 0.32
C ASP A 147 -20.24 8.00 0.08
N PRO A 148 -20.12 8.79 -1.00
CA PRO A 148 -18.93 9.59 -1.28
C PRO A 148 -18.52 10.53 -0.14
N SER A 149 -19.46 10.99 0.68
CA SER A 149 -19.20 11.81 1.87
C SER A 149 -18.55 11.06 3.03
N MET A 150 -18.61 9.72 2.99
CA MET A 150 -17.94 8.83 3.94
C MET A 150 -16.57 8.36 3.45
N LEU A 151 -16.11 8.81 2.28
CA LEU A 151 -14.79 8.45 1.80
C LEU A 151 -13.70 9.10 2.67
N PRO A 152 -12.65 8.35 3.02
CA PRO A 152 -11.51 8.88 3.75
C PRO A 152 -10.76 9.94 2.93
N GLU A 153 -10.00 10.78 3.62
CA GLU A 153 -9.00 11.62 2.97
C GLU A 153 -7.98 10.73 2.24
N LEU A 154 -7.59 11.13 1.04
CA LEU A 154 -6.63 10.41 0.20
C LEU A 154 -5.35 11.23 0.11
N ILE A 155 -4.22 10.67 0.55
CA ILE A 155 -2.91 11.32 0.43
C ILE A 155 -1.90 10.41 -0.25
N LYS A 156 -1.11 10.99 -1.15
CA LYS A 156 0.07 10.33 -1.71
C LYS A 156 1.33 10.74 -0.95
N LEU A 157 2.02 9.74 -0.43
CA LEU A 157 3.32 9.88 0.22
C LEU A 157 4.47 9.43 -0.70
N PRO A 158 5.70 9.92 -0.48
CA PRO A 158 6.86 9.43 -1.21
C PRO A 158 7.09 7.94 -0.98
N SER A 159 7.41 7.20 -2.05
CA SER A 159 7.69 5.77 -1.93
C SER A 159 8.88 5.51 -1.00
N THR A 160 8.74 4.55 -0.10
CA THR A 160 9.80 4.09 0.81
C THR A 160 10.72 3.04 0.18
N SER A 161 10.42 2.61 -1.04
CA SER A 161 11.22 1.66 -1.81
C SER A 161 12.63 2.23 -2.12
N PRO A 162 13.67 1.37 -2.20
CA PRO A 162 14.99 1.79 -2.67
C PRO A 162 14.98 2.32 -4.11
N ALA A 163 13.96 2.02 -4.92
CA ALA A 163 13.82 2.59 -6.25
C ALA A 163 13.61 4.12 -6.24
N ASN A 164 13.06 4.66 -5.15
CA ASN A 164 12.91 6.09 -4.95
C ASN A 164 14.18 6.68 -4.29
N ALA A 165 15.32 6.56 -4.98
CA ALA A 165 16.62 7.03 -4.50
C ALA A 165 16.84 8.55 -4.65
N GLY A 166 15.96 9.23 -5.39
CA GLY A 166 16.02 10.69 -5.60
C GLY A 166 15.62 11.53 -4.38
N MET A 167 15.16 10.89 -3.28
CA MET A 167 14.74 11.57 -2.06
C MET A 167 15.44 10.96 -0.84
N SER A 168 16.01 11.81 0.00
CA SER A 168 16.70 11.39 1.23
C SER A 168 15.73 10.83 2.26
N PHE A 169 16.25 10.09 3.24
CA PHE A 169 15.44 9.57 4.35
C PHE A 169 14.70 10.71 5.08
N GLU A 170 15.40 11.79 5.44
CA GLU A 170 14.81 12.92 6.17
C GLU A 170 13.72 13.64 5.35
N GLN A 171 13.91 13.76 4.04
CA GLN A 171 12.88 14.31 3.16
C GLN A 171 11.64 13.43 3.14
N LYS A 172 11.79 12.10 3.04
CA LYS A 172 10.65 11.17 3.14
C LYS A 172 9.99 11.28 4.50
N LEU A 173 10.75 11.18 5.59
CA LEU A 173 10.24 11.27 6.96
C LEU A 173 9.41 12.54 7.17
N SER A 174 9.90 13.70 6.73
CA SER A 174 9.16 14.97 6.87
C SER A 174 7.79 14.95 6.18
N LYS A 175 7.64 14.23 5.07
CA LYS A 175 6.35 14.06 4.38
C LYS A 175 5.46 13.06 5.09
N TRP A 176 6.04 11.98 5.62
CA TRP A 176 5.31 10.94 6.34
C TRP A 176 4.84 11.40 7.73
N GLN A 177 5.44 12.44 8.32
CA GLN A 177 5.00 13.01 9.60
C GLN A 177 3.55 13.52 9.59
N ILE A 178 2.95 13.78 8.42
CA ILE A 178 1.53 14.14 8.33
C ILE A 178 0.60 13.08 8.96
N LEU A 179 1.04 11.81 9.02
CA LEU A 179 0.29 10.74 9.67
C LEU A 179 0.03 11.00 11.16
N ALA A 180 0.92 11.76 11.83
CA ALA A 180 0.77 12.13 13.24
C ALA A 180 -0.50 12.95 13.53
N ASN A 181 -1.11 13.56 12.52
CA ASN A 181 -2.38 14.28 12.67
C ASN A 181 -3.60 13.35 12.79
N TYR A 182 -3.42 12.05 12.54
CA TYR A 182 -4.49 11.06 12.44
C TYR A 182 -4.40 9.94 13.47
N ILE A 183 -3.32 9.89 14.27
CA ILE A 183 -2.99 8.80 15.20
C ILE A 183 -2.73 9.28 16.61
#